data_AF-A0A965P330-F1
#
_entry.id   AF-A0A965P330-F1
#
_cell.length_a   1.000
_cell.length_b   1.000
_cell.length_c   1.000
_cell.angle_alpha   90.00
_cell.angle_beta   90.00
_cell.angle_gamma   90.00
#
_symmetry.space_group_name_H-M   'P 1'
#
loop_
_entity.id
_entity.type
_entity.pdbx_description
1 polymer ?
#
loop_
_entity_poly.entity_id
_entity_poly.type
_entity_poly.pdbx_seq_one_letter_code
_entity_poly.pdbx_strand_id
1 'polypeptide(L)' 'MHWLMSLFTAALFFVLTPGVLLSLPPGGSKLVVAATHAAVFALVWHLTHKMVWKFLYPKA' A
#
# COMPACT_ATOMS: atom_id res chain seq x y z
N MET A 1 0.91 20.45 -4.48
CA MET A 1 1.24 19.22 -3.69
C MET A 1 -0.05 18.52 -3.33
N HIS A 2 -0.21 17.24 -3.68
CA HIS A 2 -1.44 16.47 -3.46
C HIS A 2 -1.39 15.72 -2.12
N TRP A 3 -1.43 16.46 -1.01
CA TRP A 3 -1.23 15.93 0.35
C TRP A 3 -2.15 14.77 0.71
N LEU A 4 -3.40 14.78 0.24
CA LEU A 4 -4.34 13.68 0.49
C LEU A 4 -3.91 12.38 -0.19
N MET A 5 -3.21 12.46 -1.33
CA MET A 5 -2.69 11.28 -2.01
C MET A 5 -1.44 10.73 -1.32
N SER A 6 -0.61 11.62 -0.78
CA SER A 6 0.50 11.23 0.10
C SER A 6 -0.02 10.53 1.36
N LEU A 7 -1.08 11.05 1.98
CA LEU A 7 -1.72 10.43 3.14
C LEU A 7 -2.32 9.05 2.80
N PHE A 8 -3.02 8.94 1.67
CA PHE A 8 -3.52 7.65 1.18
C PHE A 8 -2.39 6.62 0.99
N THR A 9 -1.30 7.03 0.35
CA THR A 9 -0.15 6.15 0.09
C THR A 9 0.53 5.73 1.40
N ALA A 10 0.68 6.66 2.35
CA ALA A 10 1.24 6.37 3.66
C ALA A 10 0.35 5.41 4.47
N ALA A 11 -0.97 5.60 4.44
CA ALA A 11 -1.92 4.70 5.08
C ALA A 11 -1.88 3.30 4.46
N LEU A 12 -1.83 3.20 3.13
CA LEU A 12 -1.73 1.93 2.42
C LEU A 12 -0.44 1.19 2.78
N PHE A 13 0.70 1.90 2.85
CA PHE A 13 1.96 1.33 3.30
C PHE A 13 1.86 0.80 4.74
N PHE A 14 1.34 1.61 5.66
CA PHE A 14 1.20 1.24 7.07
C PHE A 14 0.35 -0.01 7.27
N VAL A 15 -0.81 -0.07 6.61
CA VAL A 15 -1.72 -1.21 6.72
C VAL A 15 -1.10 -2.49 6.14
N LEU A 16 -0.26 -2.36 5.12
CA LEU A 16 0.48 -3.47 4.51
C LEU A 16 1.86 -3.69 5.14
N THR A 17 2.13 -3.17 6.34
CA THR A 17 3.31 -3.60 7.10
C THR A 17 3.08 -5.00 7.70
N PRO A 18 4.14 -5.81 7.86
CA PRO A 18 4.02 -7.16 8.41
C PRO A 18 3.34 -7.14 9.78
N GLY A 19 2.24 -7.91 9.92
CA GLY A 19 1.53 -8.02 11.19
C GLY A 19 0.36 -7.06 11.38
N VAL A 20 0.06 -6.18 10.42
CA VAL A 20 -1.13 -5.29 10.47
C VAL A 20 -2.30 -5.89 9.71
N LEU A 21 -2.25 -5.92 8.37
CA LEU A 21 -3.30 -6.52 7.53
C LEU A 21 -2.88 -7.85 6.91
N LEU A 22 -1.64 -7.94 6.46
CA LEU A 22 -1.07 -9.16 5.88
C LEU A 22 -0.06 -9.75 6.88
N SER A 23 -0.25 -11.01 7.22
CA SER A 23 0.66 -11.75 8.09
C SER A 23 1.09 -13.02 7.38
N LEU A 24 2.40 -13.16 7.17
CA LEU A 24 2.99 -14.38 6.62
C LEU A 24 3.36 -15.33 7.77
N PRO A 25 3.42 -16.65 7.51
CA PRO A 25 3.79 -17.63 8.53
C PRO A 25 5.11 -17.26 9.22
N PRO A 26 5.19 -17.43 10.56
CA PRO A 26 6.43 -17.21 11.29
C PRO A 26 7.50 -18.20 10.81
N GLY A 27 8.74 -17.72 10.66
CA GLY A 27 9.88 -18.54 10.18
C GLY A 27 10.30 -18.26 8.73
N GLY A 28 9.58 -17.42 7.99
CA GLY A 28 10.01 -16.95 6.67
C GLY A 28 11.24 -16.02 6.73
N SER A 29 12.07 -16.04 5.68
CA SER A 29 13.18 -15.09 5.54
C SER A 29 12.66 -13.65 5.54
N LYS A 30 13.36 -12.75 6.25
CA LYS A 30 13.02 -11.31 6.28
C LYS A 30 12.92 -10.71 4.87
N LEU A 31 13.75 -11.18 3.94
CA LEU A 31 13.72 -10.74 2.54
C LEU A 31 12.45 -11.19 1.83
N VAL A 32 12.01 -12.43 2.04
CA VAL A 32 10.76 -12.96 1.44
C VAL A 32 9.57 -12.19 2.00
N VAL A 33 9.52 -11.98 3.31
CA VAL A 33 8.46 -11.19 3.95
C VAL A 33 8.41 -9.78 3.36
N ALA A 34 9.55 -9.09 3.28
CA ALA A 34 9.61 -7.75 2.71
C ALA A 34 9.19 -7.73 1.23
N ALA A 35 9.67 -8.69 0.43
CA ALA A 35 9.33 -8.80 -0.99
C ALA A 35 7.83 -9.03 -1.22
N THR A 36 7.20 -9.90 -0.42
CA THR A 36 5.75 -10.12 -0.51
C THR A 36 4.96 -8.88 -0.16
N HIS A 37 5.29 -8.17 0.93
CA HIS A 37 4.57 -6.95 1.30
C HIS A 37 4.80 -5.84 0.26
N ALA A 38 6.01 -5.70 -0.29
CA ALA A 38 6.30 -4.77 -1.37
C ALA A 38 5.48 -5.08 -2.64
N ALA A 39 5.39 -6.36 -3.01
CA ALA A 39 4.59 -6.81 -4.15
C ALA A 39 3.10 -6.54 -3.95
N VAL A 40 2.55 -6.86 -2.77
CA VAL A 40 1.15 -6.59 -2.43
C VAL A 40 0.87 -5.08 -2.40
N PHE A 41 1.76 -4.29 -1.80
CA PHE A 41 1.64 -2.83 -1.80
C PHE A 41 1.62 -2.26 -3.22
N ALA A 42 2.58 -2.65 -4.06
CA ALA A 42 2.65 -2.19 -5.44
C ALA A 42 1.39 -2.58 -6.22
N LEU A 43 0.90 -3.82 -6.06
CA LEU A 43 -0.30 -4.30 -6.72
C LEU A 43 -1.54 -3.50 -6.31
N VAL A 44 -1.78 -3.37 -5.00
CA VAL A 44 -2.95 -2.65 -4.49
C VAL A 44 -2.89 -1.18 -4.92
N TRP A 45 -1.74 -0.51 -4.73
CA TRP A 45 -1.56 0.87 -5.15
C TRP A 45 -1.80 1.04 -6.65
N HIS A 46 -1.25 0.15 -7.48
CA HIS A 46 -1.44 0.20 -8.94
C HIS A 46 -2.92 0.11 -9.33
N LEU A 47 -3.69 -0.74 -8.66
CA LEU A 47 -5.12 -0.89 -8.94
C LEU A 47 -5.96 0.29 -8.40
N THR A 48 -5.61 0.85 -7.24
CA THR A 48 -6.46 1.84 -6.56
C THR A 48 -6.09 3.30 -6.85
N HIS A 49 -4.84 3.62 -7.20
CA HIS A 49 -4.35 5.00 -7.22
C HIS A 49 -5.16 5.92 -8.14
N LYS A 50 -5.55 5.47 -9.34
CA LYS A 50 -6.36 6.27 -10.28
C LYS A 50 -7.77 6.55 -9.75
N MET A 51 -8.38 5.55 -9.13
CA MET A 51 -9.72 5.67 -8.54
C MET A 51 -9.69 6.66 -7.38
N VAL A 52 -8.72 6.51 -6.47
CA VAL A 52 -8.55 7.41 -5.33
C VAL A 52 -8.20 8.82 -5.80
N TRP A 53 -7.35 8.97 -6.82
CA TRP A 53 -7.04 10.27 -7.41
C TRP A 53 -8.29 10.96 -7.94
N LYS A 54 -9.11 10.27 -8.74
CA LYS A 54 -10.36 10.82 -9.28
C LYS A 54 -11.37 11.17 -8.17
N PHE A 55 -11.41 10.37 -7.10
CA PHE A 55 -12.29 10.62 -5.97
C PHE A 55 -11.86 11.85 -5.15
N LEU A 56 -10.56 11.96 -4.86
CA LEU A 56 -10.00 13.06 -4.06
C LEU A 56 -9.87 14.36 -4.87
N TYR A 57 -9.65 14.27 -6.17
CA TYR A 57 -9.42 15.40 -7.08
C TYR A 57 -10.30 15.30 -8.34
N PRO A 58 -11.63 15.40 -8.21
CA PRO A 58 -12.57 15.21 -9.32
C PRO A 58 -12.51 16.30 -10.40
N LYS A 59 -11.79 17.39 -10.17
CA LYS A 59 -11.66 18.55 -11.08
C LYS A 59 -10.21 18.82 -11.52
N ALA A 60 -9.28 17.90 -11.23
CA ALA A 60 -7.88 18.01 -11.63
C ALA A 60 -7.64 17.39 -13.01
#